data_AF-A0A1S9CD29-F1
#
_entry.id   AF-A0A1S9CD29-F1
#
_cell.length_a   1.000
_cell.length_b   1.000
_cell.length_c   1.000
_cell.angle_alpha   90.00
_cell.angle_beta   90.00
_cell.angle_gamma   90.00
#
_symmetry.space_group_name_H-M   'P 1'
#
loop_
_entity.id
_entity.type
_entity.pdbx_description
1 polymer ?
#
loop_
_entity_poly.entity_id
_entity_poly.type
_entity_poly.pdbx_seq_one_letter_code
_entity_poly.pdbx_strand_id
1 'polypeptide(L)'
;MLGALVAQKNLGIGAIGGKDSMSGTFGDLHVPPTFISFACSLGWAKNCISASFKSTNSYILQLHIPRDRYNMPDFEYLKKAYKLLEGYIKAGLITSSYTIGYGGLSYAVAQMCIGNKIGCLIKTTAPLVENFGDILLEVQSTKQINVGIFPIIGVTRSIPTLTINKFSFELDNIIKATDSTLAEVFKSFENKDTTLSPLNLYKTKNIYVSKNKVAKPKVLIPVFPGTNCEYDMQKSFEKAGAEVKQLVFLNQNSSQIQEATQALAKEIREAHILAFAGGFSAGDEPDGSGKFIATVFRNELIAEAVEYQLRDGLIIGICNGFQVLVKLGLLPNGQIIQDPKCTLTFNTIGKHISTIANTMITSDRSPWLSNVNLGECYNIPISHGEGRFVAPTETLDKLLSNGQIFSQYVDLSGHPYVGSSPNGSLYNIEGIVSENGRILGKMGHSERFGNNVLQNICGKKNQKLFEAGVLYFK
;
A
#
# COMPACT_ATOMS: atom_id res chain seq x y z
N MET A 1 -31.38 -17.43 13.43
CA MET A 1 -30.51 -18.57 13.02
C MET A 1 -31.13 -19.48 11.95
N LEU A 2 -32.44 -19.81 11.99
CA LEU A 2 -33.05 -20.72 10.99
C LEU A 2 -32.85 -20.26 9.53
N GLY A 3 -32.99 -18.96 9.24
CA GLY A 3 -32.73 -18.43 7.89
C GLY A 3 -31.30 -18.67 7.40
N ALA A 4 -30.30 -18.58 8.29
CA ALA A 4 -28.91 -18.88 7.96
C ALA A 4 -28.71 -20.37 7.64
N LEU A 5 -29.37 -21.27 8.38
CA LEU A 5 -29.34 -22.70 8.08
C LEU A 5 -30.02 -23.03 6.74
N VAL A 6 -31.14 -22.36 6.44
CA VAL A 6 -31.83 -22.49 5.15
C VAL A 6 -30.92 -22.02 4.01
N ALA A 7 -30.26 -20.87 4.15
CA ALA A 7 -29.32 -20.38 3.15
C ALA A 7 -28.13 -21.34 2.95
N GLN A 8 -27.52 -21.83 4.04
CA GLN A 8 -26.43 -22.81 3.99
C GLN A 8 -26.83 -24.08 3.24
N LYS A 9 -28.00 -24.67 3.57
CA LYS A 9 -28.50 -25.88 2.90
C LYS A 9 -28.76 -25.67 1.42
N ASN A 10 -29.41 -24.56 1.03
CA ASN A 10 -29.75 -24.31 -0.37
C ASN A 10 -28.54 -23.93 -1.23
N LEU A 11 -27.55 -23.25 -0.65
CA LEU A 11 -26.30 -22.89 -1.31
C LEU A 11 -25.25 -24.01 -1.29
N GLY A 12 -25.44 -25.03 -0.45
CA GLY A 12 -24.45 -26.09 -0.25
C GLY A 12 -23.17 -25.60 0.44
N ILE A 13 -23.28 -24.57 1.28
CA ILE A 13 -22.14 -23.94 1.97
C ILE A 13 -22.33 -24.17 3.47
N GLY A 14 -21.40 -24.90 4.11
CA GLY A 14 -21.42 -25.14 5.55
C GLY A 14 -20.63 -24.07 6.31
N ALA A 15 -21.08 -23.74 7.53
CA ALA A 15 -20.26 -23.02 8.49
C ALA A 15 -19.08 -23.90 8.94
N ILE A 16 -17.85 -23.41 8.77
CA ILE A 16 -16.61 -24.10 9.18
C ILE A 16 -16.11 -23.67 10.57
N GLY A 17 -16.79 -22.72 11.20
CA GLY A 17 -16.50 -22.19 12.52
C GLY A 17 -17.56 -21.18 12.96
N GLY A 18 -17.58 -20.86 14.25
CA GLY A 18 -18.52 -19.90 14.82
C GLY A 18 -18.15 -19.53 16.25
N LYS A 19 -18.71 -18.41 16.72
CA LYS A 19 -18.61 -17.95 18.10
C LYS A 19 -19.93 -17.29 18.48
N ASP A 20 -20.39 -17.51 19.71
CA ASP A 20 -21.51 -16.78 20.30
C ASP A 20 -21.02 -15.87 21.44
N SER A 21 -21.82 -14.82 21.70
CA SER A 21 -21.63 -13.90 22.81
C SER A 21 -23.01 -13.57 23.38
N MET A 22 -23.38 -14.25 24.45
CA MET A 22 -24.74 -14.25 24.99
C MET A 22 -25.00 -13.15 26.04
N SER A 23 -23.99 -12.38 26.44
CA SER A 23 -24.09 -11.30 27.43
C SER A 23 -24.21 -9.91 26.78
N GLY A 24 -25.22 -9.73 25.93
CA GLY A 24 -25.44 -8.50 25.15
C GLY A 24 -26.15 -7.36 25.89
N THR A 25 -26.10 -7.29 27.22
CA THR A 25 -26.81 -6.27 28.01
C THR A 25 -25.85 -5.50 28.92
N PHE A 26 -25.96 -4.18 28.92
CA PHE A 26 -25.25 -3.29 29.86
C PHE A 26 -26.23 -2.28 30.46
N GLY A 27 -26.63 -2.49 31.72
CA GLY A 27 -27.73 -1.73 32.35
C GLY A 27 -29.03 -1.94 31.58
N ASP A 28 -29.68 -0.85 31.18
CA ASP A 28 -30.91 -0.87 30.38
C ASP A 28 -30.65 -0.91 28.85
N LEU A 29 -29.38 -0.99 28.43
CA LEU A 29 -29.01 -1.09 27.02
C LEU A 29 -28.94 -2.56 26.60
N HIS A 30 -29.82 -2.94 25.68
CA HIS A 30 -29.87 -4.26 25.08
C HIS A 30 -29.33 -4.24 23.66
N VAL A 31 -28.36 -5.11 23.37
CA VAL A 31 -27.88 -5.35 22.01
C VAL A 31 -28.97 -6.13 21.27
N PRO A 32 -29.46 -5.65 20.10
CA PRO A 32 -30.43 -6.40 19.31
C PRO A 32 -29.80 -7.73 18.87
N PRO A 33 -30.61 -8.81 18.72
CA PRO A 33 -30.11 -10.08 18.19
C PRO A 33 -29.34 -9.86 16.89
N THR A 34 -28.02 -10.05 16.95
CA THR A 34 -27.11 -9.68 15.86
C THR A 34 -26.48 -10.95 15.31
N PHE A 35 -26.66 -11.17 14.00
CA PHE A 35 -26.02 -12.26 13.28
C PHE A 35 -24.99 -11.68 12.31
N ILE A 36 -23.73 -12.07 12.49
CA ILE A 36 -22.63 -11.67 11.62
C ILE A 36 -22.08 -12.94 10.96
N SER A 37 -22.02 -12.92 9.63
CA SER A 37 -21.45 -14.02 8.84
C SER A 37 -20.23 -13.55 8.07
N PHE A 38 -19.14 -14.33 8.15
CA PHE A 38 -17.97 -14.17 7.30
C PHE A 38 -17.94 -15.32 6.29
N ALA A 39 -17.74 -14.99 5.02
CA ALA A 39 -17.59 -15.98 3.96
C ALA A 39 -16.12 -16.04 3.52
N CYS A 40 -15.57 -17.24 3.41
CA CYS A 40 -14.25 -17.49 2.82
C CYS A 40 -14.41 -18.44 1.63
N SER A 41 -13.68 -18.18 0.55
CA SER A 41 -13.66 -19.04 -0.64
C SER A 41 -12.29 -19.00 -1.29
N LEU A 42 -11.98 -20.05 -2.06
CA LEU A 42 -10.78 -20.11 -2.88
C LEU A 42 -11.07 -19.54 -4.26
N GLY A 43 -10.15 -18.74 -4.79
CA GLY A 43 -10.25 -18.15 -6.11
C GLY A 43 -8.91 -17.70 -6.64
N TRP A 44 -8.83 -17.52 -7.96
CA TRP A 44 -7.63 -16.97 -8.59
C TRP A 44 -7.63 -15.45 -8.43
N ALA A 45 -6.58 -14.90 -7.81
CA ALA A 45 -6.46 -13.45 -7.57
C ALA A 45 -6.63 -12.60 -8.84
N LYS A 46 -6.18 -13.08 -10.01
CA LYS A 46 -6.36 -12.41 -11.30
C LYS A 46 -7.83 -12.18 -11.71
N ASN A 47 -8.76 -12.94 -11.14
CA ASN A 47 -10.20 -12.82 -11.39
C ASN A 47 -10.89 -11.90 -10.37
N CYS A 48 -10.17 -11.37 -9.38
CA CYS A 48 -10.72 -10.41 -8.45
C CYS A 48 -10.90 -9.06 -9.14
N ILE A 49 -12.14 -8.58 -9.18
CA ILE A 49 -12.50 -7.26 -9.71
C ILE A 49 -12.92 -6.35 -8.56
N SER A 50 -12.73 -5.05 -8.74
CA SER A 50 -13.12 -4.05 -7.73
C SER A 50 -14.49 -3.44 -8.03
N ALA A 51 -15.02 -2.71 -7.04
CA ALA A 51 -16.25 -1.93 -7.13
C ALA A 51 -16.23 -0.80 -8.16
N SER A 52 -15.17 -0.01 -8.19
CA SER A 52 -15.17 1.28 -8.89
C SER A 52 -15.21 1.10 -10.41
N PHE A 53 -16.05 1.90 -11.08
CA PHE A 53 -16.13 1.94 -12.54
C PHE A 53 -14.75 2.17 -13.15
N LYS A 54 -14.45 1.50 -14.25
CA LYS A 54 -13.13 1.48 -14.88
C LYS A 54 -13.02 2.36 -16.11
N SER A 55 -14.14 2.62 -16.78
CA SER A 55 -14.13 3.37 -18.03
C SER A 55 -15.43 4.16 -18.23
N THR A 56 -15.35 5.14 -19.13
CA THR A 56 -16.53 5.89 -19.60
C THR A 56 -17.17 5.15 -20.78
N ASN A 57 -18.46 5.40 -21.04
CA ASN A 57 -19.23 4.74 -22.10
C ASN A 57 -19.38 3.22 -21.94
N SER A 58 -19.16 2.69 -20.73
CA SER A 58 -19.49 1.32 -20.35
C SER A 58 -20.99 1.18 -20.13
N TYR A 59 -21.55 -0.01 -20.37
CA TYR A 59 -22.90 -0.35 -19.95
C TYR A 59 -22.92 -0.74 -18.47
N ILE A 60 -23.97 -0.32 -17.78
CA ILE A 60 -24.24 -0.68 -16.38
C ILE A 60 -25.42 -1.64 -16.38
N LEU A 61 -25.19 -2.86 -15.88
CA LEU A 61 -26.18 -3.93 -15.81
C LEU A 61 -26.52 -4.22 -14.36
N GLN A 62 -27.74 -4.68 -14.10
CA GLN A 62 -28.18 -5.12 -12.78
C GLN A 62 -28.60 -6.59 -12.83
N LEU A 63 -28.03 -7.42 -11.96
CA LEU A 63 -28.61 -8.70 -11.60
C LEU A 63 -29.64 -8.45 -10.50
N HIS A 64 -30.90 -8.81 -10.76
CA HIS A 64 -31.95 -8.86 -9.74
C HIS A 64 -32.21 -10.30 -9.30
N ILE A 65 -32.21 -10.56 -7.99
CA ILE A 65 -32.55 -11.87 -7.42
C ILE A 65 -34.04 -11.88 -7.04
N PRO A 66 -34.88 -12.70 -7.70
CA PRO A 66 -36.28 -12.84 -7.34
C PRO A 66 -36.43 -13.35 -5.91
N ARG A 67 -37.51 -12.91 -5.26
CA ARG A 67 -37.86 -13.33 -3.91
C ARG A 67 -39.27 -13.88 -3.84
N ASP A 68 -39.48 -14.81 -2.92
CA ASP A 68 -40.81 -15.31 -2.61
C ASP A 68 -41.59 -14.34 -1.70
N ARG A 69 -42.82 -14.73 -1.33
CA ARG A 69 -43.69 -13.95 -0.44
C ARG A 69 -43.15 -13.76 0.98
N TYR A 70 -42.14 -14.53 1.38
CA TYR A 70 -41.46 -14.44 2.67
C TYR A 70 -40.14 -13.67 2.58
N ASN A 71 -39.90 -13.00 1.44
CA ASN A 71 -38.67 -12.27 1.14
C ASN A 71 -37.43 -13.16 1.06
N MET A 72 -37.59 -14.48 0.89
CA MET A 72 -36.49 -15.41 0.69
C MET A 72 -36.06 -15.41 -0.78
N PRO A 73 -34.75 -15.41 -1.08
CA PRO A 73 -34.27 -15.43 -2.45
C PRO A 73 -34.59 -16.77 -3.13
N ASP A 74 -34.87 -16.74 -4.42
CA ASP A 74 -34.86 -17.93 -5.27
C ASP A 74 -33.42 -18.44 -5.38
N PHE A 75 -33.10 -19.46 -4.58
CA PHE A 75 -31.76 -20.02 -4.50
C PHE A 75 -31.32 -20.73 -5.78
N GLU A 76 -32.24 -21.32 -6.55
CA GLU A 76 -31.89 -21.98 -7.82
C GLU A 76 -31.55 -20.94 -8.88
N TYR A 77 -32.35 -19.88 -8.99
CA TYR A 77 -32.05 -18.74 -9.85
C TYR A 77 -30.72 -18.07 -9.45
N LEU A 78 -30.52 -17.81 -8.16
CA LEU A 78 -29.30 -17.20 -7.63
C LEU A 78 -28.06 -18.00 -8.00
N LYS A 79 -28.06 -19.33 -7.77
CA LYS A 79 -26.92 -20.21 -8.12
C LYS A 79 -26.61 -20.15 -9.61
N LYS A 80 -27.63 -20.21 -10.47
CA LYS A 80 -27.48 -20.13 -11.93
C LYS A 80 -26.91 -18.77 -12.37
N ALA A 81 -27.45 -17.68 -11.84
CA ALA A 81 -27.01 -16.33 -12.17
C ALA A 81 -25.57 -16.07 -11.72
N TYR A 82 -25.20 -16.48 -10.50
CA TYR A 82 -23.85 -16.32 -9.99
C TYR A 82 -22.82 -17.16 -10.75
N LYS A 83 -23.18 -18.37 -11.19
CA LYS A 83 -22.31 -19.18 -12.04
C LYS A 83 -22.05 -18.52 -13.40
N LEU A 84 -23.06 -17.89 -13.99
CA LEU A 84 -22.89 -17.11 -15.23
C LEU A 84 -22.01 -15.88 -15.00
N LEU A 85 -22.28 -15.13 -13.92
CA LEU A 85 -21.49 -13.97 -13.51
C LEU A 85 -20.00 -14.34 -13.34
N GLU A 86 -19.71 -15.42 -12.62
CA GLU A 86 -18.34 -15.91 -12.43
C GLU A 86 -17.68 -16.25 -13.78
N GLY A 87 -18.42 -16.88 -14.70
CA GLY A 87 -17.96 -17.17 -16.06
C GLY A 87 -17.58 -15.91 -16.83
N TYR A 88 -18.41 -14.86 -16.77
CA TYR A 88 -18.14 -13.58 -17.43
C TYR A 88 -16.95 -12.83 -16.83
N ILE A 89 -16.78 -12.89 -15.51
CA ILE A 89 -15.60 -12.33 -14.84
C ILE A 89 -14.32 -13.07 -15.29
N LYS A 90 -14.34 -14.41 -15.30
CA LYS A 90 -13.21 -15.24 -15.77
C LYS A 90 -12.86 -14.98 -17.23
N ALA A 91 -13.86 -14.65 -18.05
CA ALA A 91 -13.68 -14.29 -19.46
C ALA A 91 -13.26 -12.82 -19.67
N GLY A 92 -13.16 -12.01 -18.60
CA GLY A 92 -12.79 -10.59 -18.68
C GLY A 92 -13.87 -9.69 -19.27
N LEU A 93 -15.13 -10.14 -19.32
CA LEU A 93 -16.24 -9.38 -19.89
C LEU A 93 -16.81 -8.34 -18.91
N ILE A 94 -16.62 -8.56 -17.61
CA ILE A 94 -17.05 -7.68 -16.52
C ILE A 94 -15.82 -7.03 -15.90
N THR A 95 -15.81 -5.70 -15.86
CA THR A 95 -14.64 -4.92 -15.43
C THR A 95 -14.73 -4.43 -13.99
N SER A 96 -15.95 -4.22 -13.50
CA SER A 96 -16.23 -3.90 -12.09
C SER A 96 -17.58 -4.46 -11.68
N SER A 97 -17.75 -4.68 -10.37
CA SER A 97 -19.01 -5.15 -9.80
C SER A 97 -19.22 -4.68 -8.37
N TYR A 98 -20.47 -4.43 -7.98
CA TYR A 98 -20.83 -4.05 -6.62
C TYR A 98 -22.14 -4.71 -6.18
N THR A 99 -22.19 -5.25 -4.97
CA THR A 99 -23.40 -5.85 -4.40
C THR A 99 -24.33 -4.79 -3.84
N ILE A 100 -25.63 -4.86 -4.13
CA ILE A 100 -26.62 -3.97 -3.53
C ILE A 100 -26.95 -4.47 -2.11
N GLY A 101 -26.79 -3.60 -1.13
CA GLY A 101 -27.06 -3.87 0.28
C GLY A 101 -27.62 -2.63 0.96
N TYR A 102 -27.07 -2.27 2.12
CA TYR A 102 -27.44 -1.05 2.84
C TYR A 102 -27.37 0.20 1.96
N GLY A 103 -28.39 1.07 2.07
CA GLY A 103 -28.53 2.27 1.23
C GLY A 103 -28.98 2.01 -0.23
N GLY A 104 -29.16 0.74 -0.60
CA GLY A 104 -29.80 0.33 -1.84
C GLY A 104 -29.04 0.69 -3.12
N LEU A 105 -29.78 0.70 -4.24
CA LEU A 105 -29.22 0.94 -5.57
C LEU A 105 -28.51 2.30 -5.66
N SER A 106 -29.06 3.36 -5.05
CA SER A 106 -28.46 4.69 -5.07
C SER A 106 -27.09 4.71 -4.43
N TYR A 107 -26.93 4.06 -3.27
CA TYR A 107 -25.65 3.99 -2.59
C TYR A 107 -24.65 3.13 -3.37
N ALA A 108 -25.09 1.97 -3.87
CA ALA A 108 -24.24 1.08 -4.67
C ALA A 108 -23.65 1.80 -5.89
N VAL A 109 -24.48 2.50 -6.68
CA VAL A 109 -24.01 3.25 -7.85
C VAL A 109 -23.09 4.39 -7.44
N ALA A 110 -23.41 5.13 -6.36
CA ALA A 110 -22.55 6.19 -5.85
C ALA A 110 -21.14 5.66 -5.50
N GLN A 111 -21.05 4.52 -4.81
CA GLN A 111 -19.77 3.88 -4.47
C GLN A 111 -18.97 3.45 -5.71
N MET A 112 -19.65 2.93 -6.74
CA MET A 112 -19.00 2.59 -8.00
C MET A 112 -18.45 3.84 -8.72
N CYS A 113 -19.13 5.00 -8.63
CA CYS A 113 -18.69 6.25 -9.26
C CYS A 113 -17.48 6.88 -8.57
N ILE A 114 -17.54 7.06 -7.25
CA ILE A 114 -16.59 7.93 -6.53
C ILE A 114 -15.14 7.45 -6.57
N GLY A 115 -14.90 6.12 -6.61
CA GLY A 115 -13.54 5.58 -6.50
C GLY A 115 -12.60 6.00 -7.63
N ASN A 116 -13.12 6.19 -8.85
CA ASN A 116 -12.36 6.68 -10.01
C ASN A 116 -12.91 8.02 -10.55
N LYS A 117 -13.82 8.67 -9.80
CA LYS A 117 -14.57 9.86 -10.23
C LYS A 117 -15.20 9.75 -11.63
N ILE A 118 -15.74 8.57 -11.95
CA ILE A 118 -16.44 8.32 -13.22
C ILE A 118 -17.92 8.52 -12.98
N GLY A 119 -18.55 9.43 -13.72
CA GLY A 119 -20.00 9.65 -13.62
C GLY A 119 -20.81 8.58 -14.33
N CYS A 120 -22.12 8.61 -14.15
CA CYS A 120 -23.02 7.70 -14.84
C CYS A 120 -24.44 8.25 -14.97
N LEU A 121 -25.19 7.65 -15.90
CA LEU A 121 -26.62 7.83 -16.05
C LEU A 121 -27.32 6.50 -15.84
N ILE A 122 -28.13 6.40 -14.79
CA ILE A 122 -29.01 5.27 -14.51
C ILE A 122 -30.45 5.66 -14.86
N LYS A 123 -31.14 4.79 -15.61
CA LYS A 123 -32.58 4.85 -15.87
C LYS A 123 -33.21 3.59 -15.31
N THR A 124 -34.04 3.74 -14.29
CA THR A 124 -34.69 2.60 -13.63
C THR A 124 -36.06 2.98 -13.10
N THR A 125 -36.99 2.04 -13.20
CA THR A 125 -38.30 2.09 -12.53
C THR A 125 -38.29 1.32 -11.22
N ALA A 126 -37.21 0.59 -10.92
CA ALA A 126 -37.08 -0.19 -9.71
C ALA A 126 -36.93 0.72 -8.48
N PRO A 127 -37.44 0.33 -7.31
CA PRO A 127 -37.19 1.03 -6.07
C PRO A 127 -35.69 1.14 -5.79
N LEU A 128 -35.23 2.29 -5.29
CA LEU A 128 -33.82 2.52 -4.93
C LEU A 128 -33.43 1.91 -3.56
N VAL A 129 -34.24 0.98 -3.06
CA VAL A 129 -34.13 0.39 -1.71
C VAL A 129 -33.10 -0.73 -1.66
N GLU A 130 -32.86 -1.24 -0.46
CA GLU A 130 -31.98 -2.37 -0.20
C GLU A 130 -32.49 -3.63 -0.88
N ASN A 131 -31.59 -4.37 -1.54
CA ASN A 131 -31.93 -5.68 -2.08
C ASN A 131 -30.71 -6.62 -2.06
N PHE A 132 -30.53 -7.31 -0.93
CA PHE A 132 -29.38 -8.18 -0.69
C PHE A 132 -29.32 -9.35 -1.69
N GLY A 133 -28.22 -9.43 -2.42
CA GLY A 133 -27.99 -10.44 -3.46
C GLY A 133 -28.06 -9.88 -4.88
N ASP A 134 -28.64 -8.69 -5.07
CA ASP A 134 -28.55 -7.99 -6.34
C ASP A 134 -27.11 -7.49 -6.55
N ILE A 135 -26.68 -7.43 -7.81
CA ILE A 135 -25.31 -7.05 -8.18
C ILE A 135 -25.35 -6.09 -9.37
N LEU A 136 -24.63 -4.98 -9.26
CA LEU A 136 -24.32 -4.08 -10.35
C LEU A 136 -23.05 -4.50 -11.05
N LEU A 137 -23.04 -4.39 -12.38
CA LEU A 137 -21.95 -4.82 -13.24
C LEU A 137 -21.61 -3.72 -14.24
N GLU A 138 -20.32 -3.53 -14.49
CA GLU A 138 -19.83 -2.73 -15.61
C GLU A 138 -19.32 -3.66 -16.72
N VAL A 139 -19.79 -3.43 -17.95
CA VAL A 139 -19.33 -4.15 -19.14
C VAL A 139 -19.06 -3.20 -20.30
N GLN A 140 -18.02 -3.49 -21.09
CA GLN A 140 -17.70 -2.74 -22.30
C GLN A 140 -18.63 -3.10 -23.46
N SER A 141 -19.15 -4.33 -23.50
CA SER A 141 -20.03 -4.81 -24.55
C SER A 141 -21.05 -5.81 -24.01
N THR A 142 -22.27 -5.74 -24.51
CA THR A 142 -23.38 -6.62 -24.11
C THR A 142 -23.56 -7.81 -25.06
N LYS A 143 -22.79 -7.92 -26.15
CA LYS A 143 -22.95 -8.96 -27.19
C LYS A 143 -22.86 -10.39 -26.64
N GLN A 144 -22.04 -10.60 -25.62
CA GLN A 144 -21.80 -11.91 -25.00
C GLN A 144 -22.46 -12.03 -23.62
N ILE A 145 -23.24 -11.03 -23.21
CA ILE A 145 -23.89 -11.00 -21.90
C ILE A 145 -25.39 -11.29 -22.09
N ASN A 146 -25.91 -12.20 -21.26
CA ASN A 146 -27.34 -12.47 -21.22
C ASN A 146 -28.09 -11.30 -20.55
N VAL A 147 -28.47 -10.30 -21.35
CA VAL A 147 -29.22 -9.12 -20.89
C VAL A 147 -30.63 -9.45 -20.34
N GLY A 148 -31.14 -10.66 -20.57
CA GLY A 148 -32.38 -11.11 -19.93
C GLY A 148 -32.23 -11.43 -18.44
N ILE A 149 -31.03 -11.85 -18.02
CA ILE A 149 -30.69 -12.07 -16.61
C ILE A 149 -30.05 -10.82 -16.00
N PHE A 150 -29.30 -10.07 -16.81
CA PHE A 150 -28.56 -8.88 -16.43
C PHE A 150 -29.03 -7.67 -17.24
N PRO A 151 -30.25 -7.17 -17.03
CA PRO A 151 -30.78 -6.02 -17.77
C PRO A 151 -29.87 -4.79 -17.66
N ILE A 152 -29.77 -4.04 -18.76
CA ILE A 152 -29.07 -2.76 -18.81
C ILE A 152 -29.91 -1.72 -18.08
N ILE A 153 -29.32 -1.06 -17.10
CA ILE A 153 -29.97 0.01 -16.32
C ILE A 153 -29.31 1.37 -16.53
N GLY A 154 -28.18 1.44 -17.24
CA GLY A 154 -27.49 2.71 -17.43
C GLY A 154 -26.18 2.63 -18.19
N VAL A 155 -25.47 3.75 -18.19
CA VAL A 155 -24.16 3.92 -18.84
C VAL A 155 -23.22 4.80 -18.01
N THR A 156 -21.92 4.53 -18.04
CA THR A 156 -20.91 5.42 -17.46
C THR A 156 -20.60 6.60 -18.40
N ARG A 157 -20.14 7.72 -17.86
CA ARG A 157 -19.92 8.99 -18.59
C ARG A 157 -18.66 9.69 -18.07
N SER A 158 -18.06 10.52 -18.92
CA SER A 158 -16.92 11.38 -18.56
C SER A 158 -17.30 12.58 -17.69
N ILE A 159 -18.56 13.00 -17.74
CA ILE A 159 -19.07 14.08 -16.88
C ILE A 159 -19.09 13.54 -15.44
N PRO A 160 -18.46 14.20 -14.45
CA PRO A 160 -18.34 13.71 -13.08
C PRO A 160 -19.63 13.95 -12.28
N THR A 161 -20.74 13.41 -12.79
CA THR A 161 -22.06 13.46 -12.16
C THR A 161 -22.67 12.07 -12.07
N LEU A 162 -23.32 11.80 -10.94
CA LEU A 162 -24.23 10.68 -10.79
C LEU A 162 -25.65 11.16 -11.13
N THR A 163 -26.21 10.66 -12.22
CA THR A 163 -27.61 10.90 -12.59
C THR A 163 -28.44 9.63 -12.43
N ILE A 164 -29.50 9.68 -11.64
CA ILE A 164 -30.52 8.61 -11.53
C ILE A 164 -31.87 9.20 -11.94
N ASN A 165 -32.42 8.70 -13.05
CA ASN A 165 -33.61 9.23 -13.70
C ASN A 165 -33.47 10.74 -13.98
N LYS A 166 -34.14 11.60 -13.20
CA LYS A 166 -34.11 13.07 -13.34
C LYS A 166 -33.21 13.77 -12.31
N PHE A 167 -32.70 13.05 -11.31
CA PHE A 167 -31.90 13.62 -10.23
C PHE A 167 -30.42 13.50 -10.58
N SER A 168 -29.67 14.58 -10.42
CA SER A 168 -28.24 14.62 -10.75
C SER A 168 -27.45 15.26 -9.61
N PHE A 169 -26.32 14.63 -9.28
CA PHE A 169 -25.45 15.05 -8.19
C PHE A 169 -24.00 15.06 -8.69
N GLU A 170 -23.25 16.10 -8.36
CA GLU A 170 -21.79 16.13 -8.62
C GLU A 170 -21.07 15.14 -7.71
N LEU A 171 -20.09 14.42 -8.26
CA LEU A 171 -19.37 13.40 -7.51
C LEU A 171 -18.58 13.98 -6.33
N ASP A 172 -18.03 15.20 -6.46
CA ASP A 172 -17.31 15.85 -5.37
C ASP A 172 -18.20 16.15 -4.16
N ASN A 173 -19.49 16.47 -4.39
CA ASN A 173 -20.46 16.64 -3.30
C ASN A 173 -20.79 15.31 -2.61
N ILE A 174 -20.85 14.20 -3.37
CA ILE A 174 -21.05 12.85 -2.82
C ILE A 174 -19.83 12.42 -1.99
N ILE A 175 -18.61 12.66 -2.49
CA ILE A 175 -17.36 12.36 -1.78
C ILE A 175 -17.32 13.15 -0.47
N LYS A 176 -17.55 14.46 -0.53
CA LYS A 176 -17.59 15.33 0.66
C LYS A 176 -18.61 14.84 1.69
N ALA A 177 -19.81 14.46 1.25
CA ALA A 177 -20.83 13.92 2.16
C ALA A 177 -20.36 12.61 2.81
N THR A 178 -19.76 11.71 2.03
CA THR A 178 -19.23 10.41 2.50
C THR A 178 -18.11 10.60 3.53
N ASP A 179 -17.17 11.50 3.27
CA ASP A 179 -16.03 11.73 4.15
C ASP A 179 -16.44 12.46 5.44
N SER A 180 -17.51 13.26 5.40
CA SER A 180 -17.94 14.09 6.53
C SER A 180 -18.43 13.31 7.75
N THR A 181 -19.02 12.11 7.57
CA THR A 181 -19.70 11.37 8.66
C THR A 181 -18.80 11.06 9.84
N LEU A 182 -17.54 10.75 9.60
CA LEU A 182 -16.58 10.40 10.66
C LEU A 182 -15.38 11.34 10.68
N ALA A 183 -15.42 12.48 9.97
CA ALA A 183 -14.29 13.39 9.84
C ALA A 183 -13.79 13.95 11.19
N GLU A 184 -14.70 14.12 12.16
CA GLU A 184 -14.36 14.59 13.51
C GLU A 184 -13.51 13.58 14.30
N VAL A 185 -13.77 12.28 14.09
CA VAL A 185 -13.09 11.17 14.79
C VAL A 185 -11.87 10.71 13.99
N PHE A 186 -12.05 10.50 12.68
CA PHE A 186 -11.02 10.07 11.75
C PHE A 186 -10.64 11.21 10.83
N LYS A 187 -9.91 12.20 11.38
CA LYS A 187 -9.31 13.26 10.57
C LYS A 187 -8.54 12.64 9.40
N SER A 188 -8.92 13.05 8.19
CA SER A 188 -8.21 12.74 6.95
C SER A 188 -7.05 13.70 6.78
N PHE A 189 -6.08 13.29 5.97
CA PHE A 189 -5.07 14.20 5.49
C PHE A 189 -5.66 15.02 4.33
N GLU A 190 -5.85 16.31 4.52
CA GLU A 190 -6.25 17.24 3.47
C GLU A 190 -5.11 18.21 3.21
N ASN A 191 -4.54 18.17 2.00
CA ASN A 191 -3.67 19.24 1.58
C ASN A 191 -4.53 20.45 1.19
N LYS A 192 -4.50 21.49 2.02
CA LYS A 192 -5.16 22.78 1.74
C LYS A 192 -4.21 23.81 1.15
N ASP A 193 -2.91 23.50 1.12
CA ASP A 193 -1.89 24.39 0.62
C ASP A 193 -1.58 24.06 -0.86
N THR A 194 -1.66 25.08 -1.70
CA THR A 194 -1.37 25.00 -3.14
C THR A 194 0.00 25.60 -3.47
N THR A 195 0.75 26.04 -2.46
CA THR A 195 2.14 26.47 -2.59
C THR A 195 2.97 25.27 -3.01
N LEU A 196 3.80 25.42 -4.05
CA LEU A 196 4.72 24.35 -4.44
C LEU A 196 5.79 24.17 -3.35
N SER A 197 5.98 22.93 -2.90
CA SER A 197 7.14 22.58 -2.09
C SER A 197 8.40 22.68 -2.96
N PRO A 198 9.58 22.95 -2.38
CA PRO A 198 10.82 22.94 -3.14
C PRO A 198 10.97 21.62 -3.91
N LEU A 199 10.88 21.71 -5.23
CA LEU A 199 11.09 20.63 -6.16
C LEU A 199 12.21 21.04 -7.11
N ASN A 200 13.34 20.36 -7.03
CA ASN A 200 14.40 20.47 -8.02
C ASN A 200 14.69 19.07 -8.57
N LEU A 201 14.44 18.88 -9.86
CA LEU A 201 14.90 17.67 -10.54
C LEU A 201 16.42 17.73 -10.65
N TYR A 202 17.09 16.85 -9.92
CA TYR A 202 18.54 16.75 -9.90
C TYR A 202 19.00 15.64 -10.84
N LYS A 203 19.65 16.02 -11.94
CA LYS A 203 20.29 15.09 -12.86
C LYS A 203 21.77 14.95 -12.53
N THR A 204 22.16 13.76 -12.10
CA THR A 204 23.55 13.44 -11.82
C THR A 204 24.34 13.29 -13.12
N LYS A 205 25.60 13.75 -13.10
CA LYS A 205 26.48 13.64 -14.28
C LYS A 205 27.07 12.24 -14.40
N ASN A 206 27.50 11.68 -13.28
CA ASN A 206 28.16 10.39 -13.20
C ASN A 206 27.66 9.63 -11.97
N ILE A 207 27.43 8.33 -12.12
CA ILE A 207 27.14 7.41 -11.02
C ILE A 207 28.33 6.46 -10.93
N TYR A 208 28.93 6.33 -9.75
CA TYR A 208 29.94 5.30 -9.54
C TYR A 208 29.30 3.93 -9.69
N VAL A 209 29.94 3.03 -10.43
CA VAL A 209 29.55 1.64 -10.60
C VAL A 209 30.66 0.77 -10.00
N SER A 210 30.30 -0.30 -9.30
CA SER A 210 31.28 -1.18 -8.66
C SER A 210 32.28 -1.73 -9.68
N LYS A 211 33.55 -1.74 -9.27
CA LYS A 211 34.65 -2.35 -10.02
C LYS A 211 34.67 -3.87 -9.83
N ASN A 212 34.12 -4.37 -8.72
CA ASN A 212 34.12 -5.79 -8.36
C ASN A 212 32.83 -6.44 -8.84
N LYS A 213 32.85 -6.93 -10.08
CA LYS A 213 31.70 -7.59 -10.69
C LYS A 213 31.54 -9.02 -10.18
N VAL A 214 30.31 -9.39 -9.84
CA VAL A 214 29.92 -10.74 -9.39
C VAL A 214 28.63 -11.18 -10.08
N ALA A 215 28.59 -12.45 -10.49
CA ALA A 215 27.44 -13.00 -11.21
C ALA A 215 26.15 -13.02 -10.35
N LYS A 216 26.30 -13.27 -9.05
CA LYS A 216 25.19 -13.34 -8.09
C LYS A 216 25.54 -12.57 -6.82
N PRO A 217 25.13 -11.30 -6.70
CA PRO A 217 25.42 -10.48 -5.53
C PRO A 217 24.81 -11.09 -4.26
N LYS A 218 25.57 -11.10 -3.17
CA LYS A 218 25.10 -11.54 -1.85
C LYS A 218 24.42 -10.37 -1.12
N VAL A 219 23.19 -10.58 -0.69
CA VAL A 219 22.38 -9.64 0.09
C VAL A 219 22.21 -10.20 1.50
N LEU A 220 22.57 -9.41 2.50
CA LEU A 220 22.28 -9.73 3.90
C LEU A 220 21.07 -8.90 4.37
N ILE A 221 20.06 -9.60 4.91
CA ILE A 221 18.93 -9.00 5.61
C ILE A 221 19.03 -9.40 7.09
N PRO A 222 19.48 -8.51 7.99
CA PRO A 222 19.43 -8.79 9.42
C PRO A 222 17.98 -8.72 9.91
N VAL A 223 17.55 -9.73 10.65
CA VAL A 223 16.20 -9.88 11.17
C VAL A 223 16.24 -9.76 12.68
N PHE A 224 15.53 -8.77 13.22
CA PHE A 224 15.42 -8.53 14.65
C PHE A 224 14.00 -8.85 15.13
N PRO A 225 13.79 -9.08 16.44
CA PRO A 225 12.44 -9.19 16.99
C PRO A 225 11.57 -7.99 16.59
N GLY A 226 10.46 -8.27 15.88
CA GLY A 226 9.53 -7.27 15.37
C GLY A 226 9.75 -6.81 13.93
N THR A 227 10.85 -7.22 13.27
CA THR A 227 10.96 -7.13 11.80
C THR A 227 9.86 -7.98 11.17
N ASN A 228 9.20 -7.47 10.11
CA ASN A 228 8.05 -8.16 9.50
C ASN A 228 7.92 -7.99 7.97
N CYS A 229 8.93 -7.41 7.32
CA CYS A 229 8.95 -7.16 5.87
C CYS A 229 10.11 -7.89 5.16
N GLU A 230 10.87 -8.71 5.89
CA GLU A 230 12.06 -9.42 5.42
C GLU A 230 11.76 -10.40 4.29
N TYR A 231 10.60 -11.07 4.31
CA TYR A 231 10.19 -11.99 3.25
C TYR A 231 9.87 -11.27 1.93
N ASP A 232 9.20 -10.13 1.97
CA ASP A 232 8.90 -9.32 0.79
C ASP A 232 10.18 -8.75 0.17
N MET A 233 11.09 -8.28 1.03
CA MET A 233 12.41 -7.80 0.62
C MET A 233 13.27 -8.91 0.04
N GLN A 234 13.34 -10.09 0.67
CA GLN A 234 14.02 -11.27 0.14
C GLN A 234 13.50 -11.61 -1.26
N LYS A 235 12.19 -11.76 -1.40
CA LYS A 235 11.55 -12.11 -2.67
C LYS A 235 11.88 -11.10 -3.77
N SER A 236 11.96 -9.81 -3.43
CA SER A 236 12.30 -8.75 -4.38
C SER A 236 13.75 -8.85 -4.86
N PHE A 237 14.71 -9.09 -3.96
CA PHE A 237 16.12 -9.29 -4.31
C PHE A 237 16.38 -10.59 -5.06
N GLU A 238 15.76 -11.70 -4.65
CA GLU A 238 15.88 -12.99 -5.35
C GLU A 238 15.33 -12.90 -6.77
N LYS A 239 14.20 -12.22 -6.96
CA LYS A 239 13.64 -11.95 -8.29
C LYS A 239 14.58 -11.09 -9.15
N ALA A 240 15.31 -10.16 -8.54
CA ALA A 240 16.36 -9.39 -9.22
C ALA A 240 17.62 -10.23 -9.54
N GLY A 241 17.72 -11.45 -9.01
CA GLY A 241 18.81 -12.38 -9.26
C GLY A 241 19.96 -12.32 -8.24
N ALA A 242 19.70 -11.85 -7.03
CA ALA A 242 20.65 -11.93 -5.91
C ALA A 242 20.57 -13.28 -5.17
N GLU A 243 21.58 -13.54 -4.34
CA GLU A 243 21.52 -14.55 -3.29
C GLU A 243 21.23 -13.84 -1.96
N VAL A 244 20.12 -14.17 -1.32
CA VAL A 244 19.70 -13.51 -0.08
C VAL A 244 19.94 -14.42 1.11
N LYS A 245 20.55 -13.86 2.16
CA LYS A 245 20.64 -14.47 3.47
C LYS A 245 19.89 -13.62 4.48
N GLN A 246 18.87 -14.21 5.10
CA GLN A 246 18.28 -13.66 6.32
C GLN A 246 19.09 -14.15 7.52
N LEU A 247 19.49 -13.24 8.41
CA LEU A 247 20.19 -13.58 9.65
C LEU A 247 19.37 -13.10 10.84
N VAL A 248 18.81 -14.05 11.60
CA VAL A 248 18.08 -13.75 12.83
C VAL A 248 19.04 -13.38 13.94
N PHE A 249 18.88 -12.18 14.50
CA PHE A 249 19.68 -11.71 15.63
C PHE A 249 19.08 -12.21 16.94
N LEU A 250 19.66 -13.27 17.48
CA LEU A 250 19.23 -13.85 18.76
C LEU A 250 19.65 -12.96 19.92
N ASN A 251 18.69 -12.61 20.78
CA ASN A 251 18.89 -11.66 21.88
C ASN A 251 18.28 -12.11 23.21
N GLN A 252 18.11 -13.42 23.45
CA GLN A 252 17.46 -13.91 24.67
C GLN A 252 18.41 -13.91 25.88
N ASN A 253 19.73 -14.01 25.66
CA ASN A 253 20.75 -13.97 26.70
C ASN A 253 22.09 -13.44 26.16
N SER A 254 23.05 -13.19 27.07
CA SER A 254 24.34 -12.60 26.74
C SER A 254 25.19 -13.43 25.79
N SER A 255 25.22 -14.76 25.93
CA SER A 255 25.98 -15.66 25.03
C SER A 255 25.45 -15.56 23.61
N GLN A 256 24.12 -15.64 23.44
CA GLN A 256 23.48 -15.50 22.14
C GLN A 256 23.75 -14.13 21.50
N ILE A 257 23.73 -13.04 22.29
CA ILE A 257 24.03 -11.71 21.77
C ILE A 257 25.48 -11.63 21.25
N GLN A 258 26.44 -12.22 21.96
CA GLN A 258 27.84 -12.26 21.52
C GLN A 258 28.01 -13.07 20.24
N GLU A 259 27.46 -14.28 20.19
CA GLU A 259 27.49 -15.15 19.01
C GLU A 259 26.79 -14.49 17.81
N ALA A 260 25.62 -13.88 18.01
CA ALA A 260 24.88 -13.16 16.98
C ALA A 260 25.65 -11.92 16.47
N THR A 261 26.34 -11.20 17.36
CA THR A 261 27.19 -10.05 17.00
C THR A 261 28.35 -10.49 16.10
N GLN A 262 29.04 -11.58 16.46
CA GLN A 262 30.13 -12.14 15.66
C GLN A 262 29.64 -12.64 14.30
N ALA A 263 28.54 -13.41 14.29
CA ALA A 263 27.93 -13.90 13.06
C ALA A 263 27.51 -12.73 12.16
N LEU A 264 26.82 -11.72 12.70
CA LEU A 264 26.39 -10.55 11.94
C LEU A 264 27.57 -9.78 11.35
N ALA A 265 28.61 -9.51 12.15
CA ALA A 265 29.80 -8.82 11.67
C ALA A 265 30.55 -9.62 10.56
N LYS A 266 30.56 -10.95 10.63
CA LYS A 266 31.11 -11.80 9.57
C LYS A 266 30.28 -11.69 8.28
N GLU A 267 28.96 -11.89 8.39
CA GLU A 267 28.08 -11.87 7.22
C GLU A 267 28.04 -10.50 6.54
N ILE A 268 28.13 -9.39 7.31
CA ILE A 268 28.21 -8.04 6.74
C ILE A 268 29.46 -7.89 5.86
N ARG A 269 30.62 -8.40 6.29
CA ARG A 269 31.87 -8.31 5.50
C ARG A 269 31.82 -9.10 4.19
N GLU A 270 31.04 -10.18 4.16
CA GLU A 270 30.86 -11.04 2.97
C GLU A 270 29.73 -10.56 2.04
N ALA A 271 28.86 -9.67 2.53
CA ALA A 271 27.72 -9.16 1.79
C ALA A 271 28.12 -8.04 0.81
N HIS A 272 27.54 -8.08 -0.39
CA HIS A 272 27.64 -6.98 -1.35
C HIS A 272 26.59 -5.90 -1.03
N ILE A 273 25.42 -6.32 -0.55
CA ILE A 273 24.32 -5.46 -0.16
C ILE A 273 23.92 -5.77 1.28
N LEU A 274 23.84 -4.73 2.12
CA LEU A 274 23.19 -4.80 3.42
C LEU A 274 21.81 -4.15 3.33
N ALA A 275 20.75 -4.88 3.63
CA ALA A 275 19.38 -4.43 3.42
C ALA A 275 18.56 -4.51 4.71
N PHE A 276 18.10 -3.37 5.20
CA PHE A 276 17.27 -3.26 6.40
C PHE A 276 15.79 -3.24 6.03
N ALA A 277 15.07 -4.29 6.42
CA ALA A 277 13.64 -4.43 6.19
C ALA A 277 12.80 -3.56 7.14
N GLY A 278 11.53 -3.35 6.77
CA GLY A 278 10.53 -2.71 7.62
C GLY A 278 10.05 -3.59 8.77
N GLY A 279 9.29 -2.98 9.70
CA GLY A 279 8.71 -3.65 10.87
C GLY A 279 8.55 -2.71 12.05
N PHE A 280 8.39 -3.30 13.23
CA PHE A 280 8.30 -2.63 14.52
C PHE A 280 9.37 -3.24 15.44
N SER A 281 10.65 -2.99 15.14
CA SER A 281 11.75 -3.62 15.88
C SER A 281 11.64 -3.29 17.37
N ALA A 282 11.58 -4.32 18.23
CA ALA A 282 11.32 -4.20 19.67
C ALA A 282 10.02 -3.44 20.04
N GLY A 283 9.00 -3.47 19.17
CA GLY A 283 7.74 -2.74 19.37
C GLY A 283 7.90 -1.22 19.28
N ASP A 284 9.00 -0.74 18.71
CA ASP A 284 9.41 0.68 18.68
C ASP A 284 9.65 1.31 20.07
N GLU A 285 9.85 0.47 21.09
CA GLU A 285 10.20 0.86 22.46
C GLU A 285 11.71 0.69 22.74
N PRO A 286 12.30 1.38 23.74
CA PRO A 286 11.71 2.38 24.65
C PRO A 286 11.74 3.84 24.17
N ASP A 287 12.49 4.18 23.11
CA ASP A 287 12.59 5.57 22.61
C ASP A 287 12.47 5.63 21.07
N GLY A 288 11.46 4.94 20.53
CA GLY A 288 11.06 5.05 19.13
C GLY A 288 11.75 4.08 18.17
N SER A 289 11.22 4.09 16.95
CA SER A 289 11.42 3.05 15.95
C SER A 289 12.86 2.87 15.49
N GLY A 290 13.36 1.63 15.43
CA GLY A 290 14.70 1.31 14.91
C GLY A 290 15.86 1.54 15.89
N LYS A 291 15.59 1.98 17.14
CA LYS A 291 16.63 2.22 18.16
C LYS A 291 17.39 0.95 18.55
N PHE A 292 16.68 -0.16 18.74
CA PHE A 292 17.32 -1.43 19.12
C PHE A 292 18.36 -1.87 18.09
N ILE A 293 18.00 -1.83 16.81
CA ILE A 293 18.89 -2.16 15.70
C ILE A 293 20.07 -1.17 15.66
N ALA A 294 19.80 0.13 15.77
CA ALA A 294 20.87 1.14 15.78
C ALA A 294 21.87 0.92 16.93
N THR A 295 21.41 0.53 18.12
CA THR A 295 22.30 0.19 19.25
C THR A 295 23.20 -1.00 18.93
N VAL A 296 22.66 -2.07 18.34
CA VAL A 296 23.47 -3.24 17.93
C VAL A 296 24.50 -2.84 16.87
N PHE A 297 24.12 -2.03 15.90
CA PHE A 297 25.02 -1.57 14.84
C PHE A 297 26.08 -0.54 15.28
N ARG A 298 25.95 0.03 16.48
CA ARG A 298 27.00 0.85 17.10
C ARG A 298 28.07 0.02 17.81
N ASN A 299 27.88 -1.29 17.96
CA ASN A 299 28.96 -2.16 18.42
C ASN A 299 30.16 -2.06 17.46
N GLU A 300 31.37 -1.88 18.01
CA GLU A 300 32.59 -1.63 17.23
C GLU A 300 32.81 -2.68 16.14
N LEU A 301 32.62 -3.97 16.45
CA LEU A 301 32.84 -5.06 15.49
C LEU A 301 31.87 -4.98 14.30
N ILE A 302 30.63 -4.56 14.54
CA ILE A 302 29.61 -4.40 13.50
C ILE A 302 29.85 -3.10 12.73
N ALA A 303 30.17 -2.01 13.42
CA ALA A 303 30.46 -0.73 12.78
C ALA A 303 31.65 -0.83 11.80
N GLU A 304 32.73 -1.48 12.21
CA GLU A 304 33.89 -1.78 11.35
C GLU A 304 33.51 -2.66 10.16
N ALA A 305 32.63 -3.66 10.37
CA ALA A 305 32.14 -4.50 9.28
C ALA A 305 31.34 -3.71 8.25
N VAL A 306 30.48 -2.78 8.70
CA VAL A 306 29.72 -1.88 7.83
C VAL A 306 30.65 -0.94 7.06
N GLU A 307 31.65 -0.35 7.71
CA GLU A 307 32.63 0.51 7.04
C GLU A 307 33.42 -0.27 5.97
N TYR A 308 33.84 -1.49 6.29
CA TYR A 308 34.50 -2.38 5.34
C TYR A 308 33.60 -2.69 4.14
N GLN A 309 32.35 -3.07 4.38
CA GLN A 309 31.37 -3.37 3.33
C GLN A 309 31.12 -2.16 2.43
N LEU A 310 31.03 -0.96 3.01
CA LEU A 310 30.80 0.28 2.28
C LEU A 310 31.97 0.73 1.39
N ARG A 311 33.12 0.04 1.39
CA ARG A 311 34.21 0.37 0.44
C ARG A 311 33.77 0.21 -1.01
N ASP A 312 32.97 -0.80 -1.32
CA ASP A 312 32.38 -1.01 -2.66
C ASP A 312 30.93 -1.55 -2.64
N GLY A 313 30.37 -1.77 -1.46
CA GLY A 313 29.01 -2.28 -1.26
C GLY A 313 27.92 -1.21 -1.30
N LEU A 314 26.67 -1.68 -1.25
CA LEU A 314 25.47 -0.84 -1.17
C LEU A 314 24.68 -1.11 0.10
N ILE A 315 23.93 -0.12 0.56
CA ILE A 315 22.99 -0.27 1.68
C ILE A 315 21.62 0.27 1.30
N ILE A 316 20.55 -0.44 1.66
CA ILE A 316 19.17 0.05 1.53
C ILE A 316 18.42 -0.12 2.85
N GLY A 317 17.58 0.84 3.21
CA GLY A 317 16.70 0.76 4.36
C GLY A 317 15.29 1.21 4.00
N ILE A 318 14.29 0.36 4.28
CA ILE A 318 12.89 0.65 3.98
C ILE A 318 12.07 0.70 5.27
N CYS A 319 11.25 1.75 5.41
CA CYS A 319 10.43 2.04 6.58
C CYS A 319 11.27 2.01 7.87
N ASN A 320 11.19 0.94 8.66
CA ASN A 320 12.00 0.77 9.86
C ASN A 320 13.50 0.76 9.57
N GLY A 321 13.90 0.17 8.44
CA GLY A 321 15.28 0.25 7.98
C GLY A 321 15.75 1.67 7.70
N PHE A 322 14.89 2.55 7.17
CA PHE A 322 15.26 3.95 6.96
C PHE A 322 15.49 4.68 8.30
N GLN A 323 14.64 4.41 9.29
CA GLN A 323 14.80 4.94 10.65
C GLN A 323 16.13 4.50 11.27
N VAL A 324 16.53 3.24 11.09
CA VAL A 324 17.85 2.73 11.51
C VAL A 324 18.98 3.51 10.86
N LEU A 325 18.95 3.68 9.53
CA LEU A 325 20.00 4.37 8.79
C LEU A 325 20.16 5.84 9.21
N VAL A 326 19.04 6.52 9.48
CA VAL A 326 19.03 7.90 9.99
C VAL A 326 19.56 7.96 11.42
N LYS A 327 19.11 7.07 12.32
CA LYS A 327 19.59 7.02 13.71
C LYS A 327 21.07 6.68 13.84
N LEU A 328 21.60 5.86 12.93
CA LEU A 328 23.04 5.59 12.84
C LEU A 328 23.82 6.75 12.21
N GLY A 329 23.15 7.70 11.56
CA GLY A 329 23.76 8.77 10.80
C GLY A 329 24.40 8.34 9.47
N LEU A 330 24.26 7.06 9.10
CA LEU A 330 24.57 6.54 7.77
C LEU A 330 23.83 7.32 6.69
N LEU A 331 22.60 7.76 6.98
CA LEU A 331 21.94 8.79 6.21
C LEU A 331 21.89 10.10 6.99
N PRO A 332 22.26 11.23 6.37
CA PRO A 332 22.70 11.39 4.97
C PRO A 332 24.22 11.23 4.74
N ASN A 333 25.01 10.95 5.78
CA ASN A 333 26.47 11.18 5.74
C ASN A 333 27.28 10.07 5.07
N GLY A 334 26.73 8.85 4.94
CA GLY A 334 27.44 7.70 4.39
C GLY A 334 28.33 6.95 5.39
N GLN A 335 28.32 7.33 6.67
CA GLN A 335 29.10 6.70 7.75
C GLN A 335 28.33 6.74 9.07
N ILE A 336 28.64 5.82 9.99
CA ILE A 336 28.02 5.80 11.32
C ILE A 336 28.55 6.98 12.14
N ILE A 337 27.66 7.77 12.74
CA ILE A 337 27.99 8.88 13.64
C ILE A 337 27.11 8.84 14.89
N GLN A 338 27.53 9.52 15.96
CA GLN A 338 26.79 9.52 17.22
C GLN A 338 25.57 10.46 17.21
N ASP A 339 25.71 11.64 16.61
CA ASP A 339 24.70 12.72 16.67
C ASP A 339 24.15 13.10 15.28
N PRO A 340 23.24 12.29 14.71
CA PRO A 340 22.62 12.61 13.43
C PRO A 340 21.78 13.89 13.51
N LYS A 341 21.89 14.74 12.48
CA LYS A 341 21.18 16.03 12.40
C LYS A 341 19.75 15.92 11.85
N CYS A 342 19.38 14.77 11.33
CA CYS A 342 18.03 14.49 10.84
C CYS A 342 17.41 13.32 11.62
N THR A 343 16.09 13.26 11.66
CA THR A 343 15.36 12.16 12.30
C THR A 343 14.04 11.86 11.58
N LEU A 344 13.50 10.69 11.86
CA LEU A 344 12.15 10.27 11.52
C LEU A 344 11.37 10.18 12.82
N THR A 345 10.21 10.82 12.87
CA THR A 345 9.42 10.96 14.10
C THR A 345 7.91 10.82 13.82
N PHE A 346 7.09 10.96 14.86
CA PHE A 346 5.63 10.85 14.79
C PHE A 346 5.04 11.65 13.63
N ASN A 347 4.13 11.00 12.90
CA ASN A 347 3.34 11.65 11.86
C ASN A 347 2.55 12.83 12.45
N THR A 348 2.37 13.93 11.69
CA THR A 348 1.58 15.08 12.14
C THR A 348 0.11 14.76 12.43
N ILE A 349 -0.43 13.72 11.80
CA ILE A 349 -1.79 13.22 12.02
C ILE A 349 -1.97 12.50 13.37
N GLY A 350 -0.87 12.23 14.09
CA GLY A 350 -0.90 11.61 15.42
C GLY A 350 -1.31 10.12 15.43
N LYS A 351 -1.33 9.45 14.28
CA LYS A 351 -1.69 8.03 14.14
C LYS A 351 -0.87 7.32 13.07
N HIS A 352 -0.91 5.99 13.10
CA HIS A 352 -0.38 5.14 12.05
C HIS A 352 -1.12 5.41 10.72
N ILE A 353 -0.34 5.53 9.63
CA ILE A 353 -0.86 5.69 8.27
C ILE A 353 -0.62 4.38 7.52
N SER A 354 -1.68 3.78 6.98
CA SER A 354 -1.62 2.62 6.09
C SER A 354 -2.39 2.95 4.82
N THR A 355 -1.68 3.33 3.75
CA THR A 355 -2.31 3.76 2.49
C THR A 355 -1.33 3.62 1.32
N ILE A 356 -1.77 3.94 0.11
CA ILE A 356 -0.92 4.16 -1.04
C ILE A 356 -0.64 5.65 -1.16
N ALA A 357 0.64 6.03 -1.17
CA ALA A 357 1.07 7.40 -1.38
C ALA A 357 1.62 7.56 -2.79
N ASN A 358 1.35 8.71 -3.40
CA ASN A 358 1.98 9.10 -4.65
C ASN A 358 3.34 9.72 -4.33
N THR A 359 4.37 9.22 -5.00
CA THR A 359 5.73 9.75 -4.88
C THR A 359 6.29 10.07 -6.25
N MET A 360 7.20 11.02 -6.34
CA MET A 360 7.89 11.38 -7.57
C MET A 360 9.40 11.23 -7.39
N ILE A 361 10.08 10.72 -8.41
CA ILE A 361 11.54 10.66 -8.44
C ILE A 361 12.11 12.04 -8.78
N THR A 362 12.88 12.60 -7.86
CA THR A 362 13.39 13.98 -7.94
C THR A 362 14.91 14.05 -8.08
N SER A 363 15.61 12.94 -7.87
CA SER A 363 17.04 12.80 -8.13
C SER A 363 17.33 11.41 -8.66
N ASP A 364 18.30 11.29 -9.55
CA ASP A 364 18.86 10.04 -10.05
C ASP A 364 20.29 9.78 -9.49
N ARG A 365 20.68 10.52 -8.45
CA ARG A 365 22.01 10.51 -7.81
C ARG A 365 22.27 9.25 -6.97
N SER A 366 22.05 8.07 -7.52
CA SER A 366 22.36 6.81 -6.85
C SER A 366 22.33 5.64 -7.83
N PRO A 367 23.21 4.63 -7.67
CA PRO A 367 23.10 3.37 -8.41
C PRO A 367 21.74 2.69 -8.20
N TRP A 368 21.10 2.87 -7.05
CA TRP A 368 19.76 2.37 -6.75
C TRP A 368 18.67 2.93 -7.68
N LEU A 369 18.95 4.04 -8.36
CA LEU A 369 17.99 4.81 -9.17
C LEU A 369 18.27 4.70 -10.68
N SER A 370 19.18 3.82 -11.09
CA SER A 370 19.58 3.61 -12.49
C SER A 370 18.45 3.11 -13.40
N ASN A 371 17.35 2.60 -12.83
CA ASN A 371 16.21 2.02 -13.55
C ASN A 371 14.92 2.86 -13.48
N VAL A 372 15.01 4.09 -12.96
CA VAL A 372 13.88 5.03 -12.88
C VAL A 372 14.18 6.31 -13.64
N ASN A 373 13.13 7.04 -14.01
CA ASN A 373 13.27 8.32 -14.69
C ASN A 373 12.97 9.49 -13.74
N LEU A 374 13.71 10.58 -13.89
CA LEU A 374 13.41 11.84 -13.20
C LEU A 374 12.01 12.36 -13.58
N GLY A 375 11.28 12.87 -12.59
CA GLY A 375 9.91 13.37 -12.73
C GLY A 375 8.85 12.27 -12.81
N GLU A 376 9.23 10.99 -12.74
CA GLU A 376 8.29 9.89 -12.84
C GLU A 376 7.56 9.65 -11.50
N CYS A 377 6.23 9.56 -11.56
CA CYS A 377 5.41 9.27 -10.38
C CYS A 377 5.15 7.78 -10.19
N TYR A 378 5.13 7.37 -8.92
CA TYR A 378 4.89 6.01 -8.46
C TYR A 378 3.88 6.01 -7.31
N ASN A 379 3.06 4.96 -7.28
CA ASN A 379 2.07 4.71 -6.23
C ASN A 379 2.63 3.64 -5.30
N ILE A 380 3.12 4.08 -4.14
CA ILE A 380 3.92 3.27 -3.21
C ILE A 380 3.15 3.04 -1.90
N PRO A 381 3.05 1.79 -1.40
CA PRO A 381 2.48 1.53 -0.09
C PRO A 381 3.28 2.20 1.02
N ILE A 382 2.60 2.85 1.96
CA ILE A 382 3.18 3.35 3.20
C ILE A 382 2.45 2.73 4.40
N SER A 383 3.20 2.43 5.47
CA SER A 383 2.68 1.78 6.67
C SER A 383 3.54 2.14 7.88
N HIS A 384 3.32 3.31 8.50
CA HIS A 384 4.14 3.77 9.62
C HIS A 384 3.41 4.74 10.57
N GLY A 385 3.81 4.74 11.85
CA GLY A 385 3.45 5.76 12.84
C GLY A 385 4.48 6.89 12.98
N GLU A 386 5.75 6.58 12.68
CA GLU A 386 6.90 7.48 12.86
C GLU A 386 7.68 7.70 11.54
N GLY A 387 6.99 8.14 10.49
CA GLY A 387 7.59 8.33 9.17
C GLY A 387 7.94 9.77 8.81
N ARG A 388 7.73 10.72 9.72
CA ARG A 388 7.88 12.14 9.41
C ARG A 388 9.35 12.54 9.41
N PHE A 389 9.89 12.88 8.24
CA PHE A 389 11.27 13.35 8.11
C PHE A 389 11.38 14.82 8.56
N VAL A 390 12.27 15.07 9.51
CA VAL A 390 12.58 16.42 10.01
C VAL A 390 14.09 16.61 10.17
N ALA A 391 14.56 17.82 9.87
CA ALA A 391 15.95 18.24 10.02
C ALA A 391 16.02 19.78 10.13
N PRO A 392 17.12 20.35 10.64
CA PRO A 392 17.38 21.79 10.56
C PRO A 392 17.39 22.28 9.11
N THR A 393 16.98 23.53 8.88
CA THR A 393 16.90 24.15 7.54
C THR A 393 18.22 24.02 6.76
N GLU A 394 19.35 24.29 7.41
CA GLU A 394 20.68 24.14 6.79
C GLU A 394 20.94 22.71 6.26
N THR A 395 20.45 21.70 6.98
CA THR A 395 20.57 20.29 6.55
C THR A 395 19.64 20.02 5.37
N LEU A 396 18.41 20.54 5.40
CA LEU A 396 17.45 20.38 4.29
C LEU A 396 17.96 21.06 3.00
N ASP A 397 18.50 22.27 3.11
CA ASP A 397 19.06 23.01 1.98
C ASP A 397 20.29 22.29 1.39
N LYS A 398 21.13 21.72 2.25
CA LYS A 398 22.26 20.87 1.81
C LYS A 398 21.77 19.62 1.09
N LEU A 399 20.76 18.92 1.63
CA LEU A 399 20.18 17.73 0.99
C LEU A 399 19.60 18.07 -0.39
N LEU A 400 18.89 19.18 -0.50
CA LEU A 400 18.29 19.64 -1.75
C LEU A 400 19.34 20.02 -2.79
N SER A 401 20.31 20.86 -2.41
CA SER A 401 21.39 21.32 -3.32
C SER A 401 22.31 20.18 -3.78
N ASN A 402 22.55 19.19 -2.91
CA ASN A 402 23.34 18.01 -3.26
C ASN A 402 22.55 16.96 -4.06
N GLY A 403 21.24 17.13 -4.26
CA GLY A 403 20.40 16.13 -4.92
C GLY A 403 20.24 14.83 -4.12
N GLN A 404 20.31 14.91 -2.78
CA GLN A 404 20.17 13.76 -1.89
C GLN A 404 18.72 13.41 -1.60
N ILE A 405 17.78 14.31 -1.88
CA ILE A 405 16.34 14.03 -1.84
C ILE A 405 15.97 13.39 -3.18
N PHE A 406 15.77 12.06 -3.18
CA PHE A 406 15.50 11.32 -4.41
C PHE A 406 14.04 11.04 -4.67
N SER A 407 13.21 11.05 -3.61
CA SER A 407 11.79 10.77 -3.68
C SER A 407 11.03 11.72 -2.78
N GLN A 408 10.02 12.39 -3.34
CA GLN A 408 9.12 13.30 -2.63
C GLN A 408 7.67 12.84 -2.77
N TYR A 409 6.87 13.02 -1.72
CA TYR A 409 5.42 12.87 -1.80
C TYR A 409 4.81 13.95 -2.70
N VAL A 410 3.82 13.54 -3.50
CA VAL A 410 3.06 14.40 -4.41
C VAL A 410 1.57 14.16 -4.23
N ASP A 411 0.77 15.09 -4.70
CA ASP A 411 -0.68 14.93 -4.77
C ASP A 411 -1.10 13.87 -5.82
N LEU A 412 -2.42 13.67 -5.96
CA LEU A 412 -2.97 12.71 -6.93
C LEU A 412 -2.69 13.08 -8.40
N SER A 413 -2.35 14.35 -8.65
CA SER A 413 -2.03 14.88 -9.98
C SER A 413 -0.53 14.88 -10.28
N GLY A 414 0.31 14.48 -9.31
CA GLY A 414 1.77 14.44 -9.45
C GLY A 414 2.48 15.74 -9.04
N HIS A 415 1.79 16.69 -8.40
CA HIS A 415 2.38 17.95 -7.97
C HIS A 415 2.88 17.87 -6.51
N PRO A 416 4.10 18.33 -6.19
CA PRO A 416 4.63 18.34 -4.83
C PRO A 416 4.20 19.60 -4.07
N TYR A 417 2.90 19.84 -3.89
CA TYR A 417 2.45 20.97 -3.08
C TYR A 417 2.90 20.81 -1.61
N VAL A 418 3.21 21.90 -0.93
CA VAL A 418 3.48 21.91 0.51
C VAL A 418 2.36 21.15 1.21
N GLY A 419 2.70 20.22 2.10
CA GLY A 419 1.68 19.41 2.75
C GLY A 419 1.03 18.38 1.84
N SER A 420 1.70 17.90 0.79
CA SER A 420 1.29 16.67 0.06
C SER A 420 1.77 15.40 0.78
N SER A 421 2.71 15.54 1.72
CA SER A 421 3.25 14.47 2.54
C SER A 421 2.23 13.94 3.55
N PRO A 422 1.72 12.69 3.43
CA PRO A 422 0.66 12.18 4.29
C PRO A 422 1.06 12.13 5.79
N ASN A 423 2.37 12.07 6.07
CA ASN A 423 2.94 12.10 7.42
C ASN A 423 3.45 13.48 7.88
N GLY A 424 3.37 14.50 7.03
CA GLY A 424 3.84 15.87 7.30
C GLY A 424 5.37 16.04 7.27
N SER A 425 6.09 15.24 6.47
CA SER A 425 7.54 15.39 6.30
C SER A 425 7.90 16.75 5.69
N LEU A 426 9.00 17.35 6.17
CA LEU A 426 9.51 18.59 5.61
C LEU A 426 9.96 18.37 4.17
N TYR A 427 9.71 19.37 3.31
CA TYR A 427 9.93 19.32 1.85
C TYR A 427 9.29 18.10 1.18
N ASN A 428 8.21 17.55 1.76
CA ASN A 428 7.59 16.32 1.30
C ASN A 428 8.58 15.15 1.13
N ILE A 429 9.67 15.10 1.88
CA ILE A 429 10.71 14.07 1.73
C ILE A 429 10.11 12.70 2.05
N GLU A 430 10.19 11.78 1.09
CA GLU A 430 9.82 10.37 1.27
C GLU A 430 11.05 9.46 1.40
N GLY A 431 12.13 9.82 0.70
CA GLY A 431 13.39 9.09 0.75
C GLY A 431 14.59 9.94 0.37
N ILE A 432 15.74 9.57 0.94
CA ILE A 432 17.03 10.22 0.70
C ILE A 432 18.14 9.21 0.41
N VAL A 433 19.24 9.70 -0.14
CA VAL A 433 20.48 8.94 -0.36
C VAL A 433 21.66 9.56 0.39
N SER A 434 22.70 8.76 0.66
CA SER A 434 23.96 9.27 1.19
C SER A 434 24.63 10.22 0.21
N GLU A 435 25.59 11.02 0.69
CA GLU A 435 26.34 11.97 -0.15
C GLU A 435 27.02 11.30 -1.35
N ASN A 436 27.52 10.07 -1.17
CA ASN A 436 28.11 9.23 -2.22
C ASN A 436 27.09 8.38 -3.01
N GLY A 437 25.80 8.45 -2.67
CA GLY A 437 24.70 7.75 -3.33
C GLY A 437 24.56 6.25 -3.05
N ARG A 438 25.49 5.62 -2.33
CA ARG A 438 25.50 4.14 -2.13
C ARG A 438 24.52 3.64 -1.06
N ILE A 439 24.09 4.52 -0.18
CA ILE A 439 23.07 4.22 0.84
C ILE A 439 21.76 4.88 0.43
N LEU A 440 20.66 4.13 0.41
CA LEU A 440 19.33 4.63 0.13
C LEU A 440 18.40 4.32 1.30
N GLY A 441 17.61 5.32 1.72
CA GLY A 441 16.60 5.15 2.76
C GLY A 441 15.28 5.76 2.33
N LYS A 442 14.17 5.06 2.57
CA LYS A 442 12.82 5.54 2.24
C LYS A 442 11.72 4.98 3.13
N MET A 443 10.61 5.69 3.29
CA MET A 443 9.49 5.25 4.12
C MET A 443 8.51 4.31 3.42
N GLY A 444 8.30 4.50 2.13
CA GLY A 444 7.41 3.69 1.31
C GLY A 444 8.00 2.32 1.00
N HIS A 445 7.14 1.30 1.07
CA HIS A 445 7.49 -0.09 0.87
C HIS A 445 7.56 -0.46 -0.61
N SER A 446 8.71 -0.20 -1.24
CA SER A 446 8.96 -0.58 -2.63
C SER A 446 9.04 -2.10 -2.83
N GLU A 447 9.17 -2.89 -1.76
CA GLU A 447 9.13 -4.36 -1.73
C GLU A 447 7.70 -4.92 -1.68
N ARG A 448 6.70 -4.15 -1.22
CA ARG A 448 5.30 -4.59 -1.11
C ARG A 448 4.58 -4.52 -2.46
N PHE A 449 5.15 -5.18 -3.46
CA PHE A 449 4.57 -5.31 -4.79
C PHE A 449 4.71 -6.75 -5.32
N GLY A 450 3.81 -7.14 -6.21
CA GLY A 450 3.85 -8.47 -6.78
C GLY A 450 2.75 -8.72 -7.79
N ASN A 451 2.73 -9.93 -8.34
CA ASN A 451 1.67 -10.37 -9.25
C ASN A 451 0.33 -10.34 -8.52
N ASN A 452 -0.65 -9.65 -9.11
CA ASN A 452 -2.00 -9.47 -8.55
C ASN A 452 -2.07 -8.74 -7.20
N VAL A 453 -1.03 -7.99 -6.81
CA VAL A 453 -1.06 -7.13 -5.62
C VAL A 453 -1.40 -5.70 -6.07
N LEU A 454 -2.27 -5.00 -5.33
CA LEU A 454 -2.72 -3.63 -5.63
C LEU A 454 -3.33 -3.48 -7.05
N GLN A 455 -4.03 -4.49 -7.56
CA GLN A 455 -4.59 -4.46 -8.92
C GLN A 455 -5.56 -3.31 -9.15
N ASN A 456 -6.26 -2.89 -8.11
CA ASN A 456 -7.22 -1.78 -8.14
C ASN A 456 -6.55 -0.40 -8.11
N ILE A 457 -5.25 -0.33 -7.84
CA ILE A 457 -4.49 0.92 -7.82
C ILE A 457 -3.93 1.15 -9.23
N CYS A 458 -4.22 2.30 -9.82
CA CYS A 458 -3.71 2.68 -11.13
C CYS A 458 -2.22 3.11 -11.06
N GLY A 459 -1.59 3.41 -12.18
CA GLY A 459 -0.22 3.97 -12.21
C GLY A 459 0.92 2.97 -11.96
N LYS A 460 2.15 3.50 -12.02
CA LYS A 460 3.39 2.74 -11.82
C LYS A 460 3.60 2.45 -10.34
N LYS A 461 4.04 1.23 -10.00
CA LYS A 461 4.20 0.78 -8.61
C LYS A 461 5.60 0.26 -8.29
N ASN A 462 6.34 -0.16 -9.32
CA ASN A 462 7.66 -0.74 -9.16
C ASN A 462 8.74 0.28 -9.54
N GLN A 463 9.48 0.76 -8.54
CA GLN A 463 10.64 1.66 -8.71
C GLN A 463 11.92 0.91 -9.12
N LYS A 464 11.88 -0.42 -9.28
CA LYS A 464 13.00 -1.26 -9.73
C LYS A 464 14.30 -1.10 -8.92
N LEU A 465 14.18 -0.71 -7.65
CA LEU A 465 15.34 -0.42 -6.78
C LEU A 465 16.19 -1.68 -6.55
N PHE A 466 15.54 -2.82 -6.34
CA PHE A 466 16.22 -4.10 -6.09
C PHE A 466 16.99 -4.57 -7.32
N GLU A 467 16.37 -4.47 -8.51
CA GLU A 467 16.99 -4.75 -9.79
C GLU A 467 18.19 -3.82 -10.04
N ALA A 468 18.06 -2.53 -9.74
CA ALA A 468 19.15 -1.56 -9.87
C ALA A 468 20.33 -1.87 -8.93
N GLY A 469 20.05 -2.19 -7.65
CA GLY A 469 21.08 -2.58 -6.69
C GLY A 469 21.83 -3.86 -7.07
N VAL A 470 21.12 -4.85 -7.63
CA VAL A 470 21.77 -6.07 -8.15
C VAL A 470 22.60 -5.78 -9.40
N LEU A 471 22.09 -4.95 -10.32
CA LEU A 471 22.78 -4.59 -11.56
C LEU A 471 24.10 -3.85 -11.31
N TYR A 472 24.20 -3.07 -10.22
CA TYR A 472 25.43 -2.37 -9.86
C TYR A 472 26.66 -3.29 -9.76
N PHE A 473 26.46 -4.53 -9.31
CA PHE A 473 27.51 -5.56 -9.18
C PHE A 473 27.64 -6.48 -10.40
N LYS A 474 26.79 -6.35 -11.42
CA LYS A 474 26.82 -7.21 -12.62
C LYS A 474 27.59 -6.60 -13.79
#